data_AF-A0A066UXP4-F1
#
_entry.id   AF-A0A066UXP4-F1
#
_cell.length_a   1.000
_cell.length_b   1.000
_cell.length_c   1.000
_cell.angle_alpha   90.00
_cell.angle_beta   90.00
_cell.angle_gamma   90.00
#
_symmetry.space_group_name_H-M   'P 1'
#
loop_
_entity.id
_entity.type
_entity.pdbx_description
1 polymer ?
#
loop_
_entity_poly.entity_id
_entity_poly.type
_entity_poly.pdbx_seq_one_letter_code
_entity_poly.pdbx_strand_id
1 'polypeptide(L)'
;MSKFVRELHEQYELWVNYLNYTMAPWIFALAVGCFLGDSPRWLTFLCIAFICLWGYQNPQYPPSLIRLRKNRQINTNADYLYRGFVSKNMSLFAVVKNMHLFFVAVLFLGLVFSGVTKSTVGF
;
A
#
# COMPACT_ATOMS: atom_id res chain seq x y z
N MET A 1 19.45 -18.93 9.12
CA MET A 1 18.21 -18.18 9.43
C MET A 1 18.43 -16.66 9.38
N SER A 2 19.52 -16.13 9.94
CA SER A 2 19.84 -14.69 9.95
C SER A 2 19.94 -14.03 8.56
N LYS A 3 20.59 -14.69 7.59
CA LYS A 3 20.74 -14.15 6.23
C LYS A 3 19.39 -13.94 5.51
N PHE A 4 18.49 -14.91 5.62
CA PHE A 4 17.15 -14.86 5.03
C PHE A 4 16.29 -13.76 5.66
N VAL A 5 16.30 -13.65 6.99
CA VAL A 5 15.54 -12.60 7.70
C VAL A 5 16.07 -11.21 7.35
N ARG A 6 17.39 -11.05 7.18
CA ARG A 6 17.99 -9.78 6.77
C ARG A 6 17.55 -9.39 5.35
N GLU A 7 17.61 -10.32 4.41
CA GLU A 7 17.22 -10.10 3.02
C GLU A 7 15.71 -9.81 2.87
N LEU A 8 14.87 -10.46 3.69
CA LEU A 8 13.44 -10.17 3.81
C LEU A 8 13.19 -8.72 4.29
N HIS A 9 13.99 -8.24 5.25
CA HIS A 9 13.88 -6.87 5.77
C HIS A 9 14.32 -5.83 4.75
N GLU A 10 15.42 -6.10 4.04
CA GLU A 10 15.94 -5.23 2.97
C GLU A 10 14.94 -5.10 1.81
N GLN A 11 14.34 -6.21 1.38
CA GLN A 11 13.28 -6.18 0.36
C GLN A 11 12.03 -5.44 0.84
N TYR A 12 11.68 -5.56 2.12
CA TYR A 12 10.57 -4.81 2.71
C TYR A 12 10.86 -3.30 2.76
N GLU A 13 12.08 -2.91 3.11
CA GLU A 13 12.49 -1.50 3.14
C GLU A 13 12.46 -0.88 1.73
N LEU A 14 12.94 -1.61 0.72
CA LEU A 14 12.82 -1.21 -0.69
C LEU A 14 11.35 -1.03 -1.10
N TRP A 15 10.48 -1.95 -0.69
CA TRP A 15 9.05 -1.87 -0.96
C TRP A 15 8.38 -0.67 -0.27
N VAL A 16 8.73 -0.39 0.99
CA VAL A 16 8.26 0.79 1.73
C VAL A 16 8.70 2.08 1.06
N ASN A 17 9.98 2.17 0.69
CA ASN A 17 10.51 3.35 -0.01
C ASN A 17 9.81 3.56 -1.34
N TYR A 18 9.57 2.49 -2.09
CA TYR A 18 8.82 2.55 -3.34
C TYR A 18 7.38 3.03 -3.13
N LEU A 19 6.69 2.55 -2.10
CA LEU A 19 5.33 3.01 -1.77
C LEU A 19 5.29 4.49 -1.41
N ASN A 20 6.22 4.97 -0.59
CA ASN A 20 6.24 6.36 -0.13
C ASN A 20 6.72 7.36 -1.17
N TYR A 21 7.80 7.05 -1.88
CA TYR A 21 8.47 8.01 -2.74
C TYR A 21 8.07 7.89 -4.20
N THR A 22 7.62 6.72 -4.64
CA THR A 22 7.13 6.54 -6.00
C THR A 22 5.60 6.56 -6.01
N MET A 23 4.94 5.63 -5.32
CA MET A 23 3.49 5.50 -5.48
C MET A 23 2.67 6.58 -4.81
N ALA A 24 3.07 7.04 -3.62
CA ALA A 24 2.28 8.05 -2.90
C ALA A 24 2.12 9.35 -3.71
N PRO A 25 3.15 9.92 -4.36
CA PRO A 25 2.98 11.06 -5.27
C PRO A 25 1.99 10.79 -6.42
N TRP A 26 2.04 9.62 -7.05
CA TRP A 26 1.12 9.26 -8.14
C TRP A 26 -0.33 9.17 -7.64
N ILE A 27 -0.55 8.50 -6.51
CA ILE A 27 -1.88 8.37 -5.90
C ILE A 27 -2.39 9.74 -5.47
N PHE A 28 -1.54 10.57 -4.89
CA PHE A 28 -1.88 11.92 -4.48
C PHE A 28 -2.23 12.81 -5.68
N ALA A 29 -1.46 12.75 -6.76
CA ALA A 29 -1.75 13.48 -8.00
C ALA A 29 -3.10 13.06 -8.61
N LEU A 30 -3.40 11.76 -8.62
CA LEU A 30 -4.71 11.25 -9.06
C LEU A 30 -5.85 11.75 -8.17
N ALA A 31 -5.66 11.72 -6.84
CA ALA A 31 -6.64 12.20 -5.88
C ALA A 31 -6.90 13.71 -6.03
N VAL A 32 -5.85 14.52 -6.20
CA VAL A 32 -5.96 15.97 -6.46
C VAL A 32 -6.66 16.24 -7.78
N GLY A 33 -6.34 15.49 -8.83
CA GLY A 33 -7.05 15.59 -10.12
C GLY A 33 -8.54 15.29 -9.99
N CYS A 34 -8.89 14.23 -9.24
CA CYS A 34 -10.27 13.89 -8.95
C CYS A 34 -10.99 14.97 -8.12
N PHE A 35 -10.30 15.54 -7.14
CA PHE A 35 -10.82 16.59 -6.25
C PHE A 35 -11.09 17.91 -6.98
N LEU A 36 -10.15 18.35 -7.83
CA LEU A 36 -10.24 19.62 -8.57
C LEU A 36 -11.19 19.55 -9.76
N GLY A 37 -11.25 18.40 -10.44
CA GLY A 37 -12.05 18.23 -11.65
C GLY A 37 -13.53 17.96 -11.41
N ASP A 38 -14.02 18.02 -10.15
CA ASP A 38 -15.35 17.55 -9.73
C ASP A 38 -15.71 16.22 -10.42
N SER A 39 -14.73 15.30 -10.42
CA SER A 39 -14.80 14.10 -11.25
C SER A 39 -15.97 13.23 -10.82
N PRO A 40 -16.70 12.62 -11.77
CA PRO A 40 -17.80 11.74 -11.41
C PRO A 40 -17.25 10.52 -10.65
N ARG A 41 -17.99 10.07 -9.63
CA ARG A 41 -17.56 9.05 -8.65
C ARG A 41 -17.07 7.74 -9.28
N TRP A 42 -17.55 7.39 -10.48
CA TRP A 42 -17.10 6.20 -11.21
C TRP A 42 -15.63 6.29 -11.63
N LEU A 43 -15.12 7.49 -11.93
CA LEU A 43 -13.72 7.71 -12.30
C LEU A 43 -12.81 7.53 -11.08
N THR A 44 -13.23 8.06 -9.93
CA THR A 44 -12.54 7.84 -8.65
C THR A 44 -12.55 6.37 -8.24
N PHE A 45 -13.66 5.66 -8.50
CA PHE A 45 -13.75 4.21 -8.30
C PHE A 45 -12.77 3.44 -9.18
N LEU A 46 -12.62 3.83 -10.46
CA LEU A 46 -11.63 3.23 -11.35
C LEU A 46 -10.19 3.49 -10.89
N CYS A 47 -9.89 4.68 -10.36
CA CYS A 47 -8.58 4.97 -9.76
C CYS A 47 -8.28 4.08 -8.55
N ILE A 48 -9.27 3.87 -7.67
CA ILE A 48 -9.14 2.95 -6.53
C ILE A 48 -8.95 1.51 -7.03
N ALA A 49 -9.78 1.06 -7.98
CA ALA A 49 -9.68 -0.28 -8.55
C ALA A 49 -8.30 -0.53 -9.20
N PHE A 50 -7.75 0.47 -9.89
CA PHE A 50 -6.41 0.42 -10.46
C PHE A 50 -5.34 0.28 -9.37
N ILE A 51 -5.41 1.07 -8.30
CA ILE A 51 -4.46 0.99 -7.17
C ILE A 51 -4.55 -0.38 -6.47
N CYS A 52 -5.76 -0.91 -6.30
CA CYS A 52 -5.97 -2.24 -5.70
C CYS A 52 -5.42 -3.36 -6.58
N LEU A 53 -5.70 -3.34 -7.90
CA LEU A 53 -5.18 -4.32 -8.85
C LEU A 53 -3.66 -4.26 -8.94
N TRP A 54 -3.11 -3.05 -9.02
CA TRP A 54 -1.67 -2.82 -9.02
C TRP A 54 -1.03 -3.34 -7.73
N GLY A 55 -1.62 -3.07 -6.56
CA GLY A 55 -1.14 -3.59 -5.28
C GLY A 55 -1.16 -5.12 -5.19
N TYR A 56 -2.15 -5.77 -5.81
CA TYR A 56 -2.25 -7.22 -5.85
C TYR A 56 -1.19 -7.87 -6.76
N GLN A 57 -0.88 -7.27 -7.90
CA GLN A 57 0.09 -7.79 -8.87
C GLN A 57 1.48 -7.17 -8.76
N ASN A 58 1.74 -6.37 -7.71
CA ASN A 58 2.93 -5.55 -7.65
C ASN A 58 4.22 -6.41 -7.71
N PRO A 59 5.03 -6.30 -8.79
CA PRO A 59 6.28 -7.05 -8.92
C PRO A 59 7.33 -6.64 -7.88
N GLN A 60 7.17 -5.47 -7.25
CA GLN A 60 8.02 -4.97 -6.16
C GLN A 60 7.59 -5.52 -4.78
N TYR A 61 6.50 -6.28 -4.69
CA TYR A 61 6.13 -6.96 -3.44
C TYR A 61 7.22 -7.99 -3.09
N PRO A 62 7.73 -8.05 -1.85
CA PRO A 62 8.94 -8.80 -1.54
C PRO A 62 8.80 -10.28 -1.96
N PRO A 63 9.59 -10.77 -2.94
CA PRO A 63 9.41 -12.12 -3.48
C PRO A 63 9.68 -13.21 -2.44
N SER A 64 10.50 -12.91 -1.44
CA SER A 64 10.73 -13.76 -0.26
C SER A 64 9.47 -13.91 0.61
N LEU A 65 8.65 -12.86 0.76
CA LEU A 65 7.34 -12.92 1.42
C LEU A 65 6.33 -13.75 0.62
N ILE A 66 6.36 -13.68 -0.72
CA ILE A 66 5.52 -14.53 -1.59
C ILE A 66 5.88 -16.00 -1.40
N ARG A 67 7.18 -16.32 -1.38
CA ARG A 67 7.67 -17.68 -1.10
C ARG A 67 7.26 -18.15 0.30
N LEU A 68 7.40 -17.31 1.32
CA LEU A 68 6.92 -17.61 2.68
C LEU A 68 5.41 -17.87 2.72
N ARG A 69 4.60 -17.05 2.04
CA ARG A 69 3.15 -17.21 1.97
C ARG A 69 2.77 -18.55 1.34
N LYS A 70 3.47 -18.98 0.28
CA LYS A 70 3.26 -20.30 -0.34
C LYS A 70 3.70 -21.44 0.58
N ASN A 71 4.85 -21.30 1.23
CA ASN A 71 5.42 -22.33 2.11
C ASN A 71 4.68 -22.48 3.44
N ARG A 72 3.88 -21.47 3.86
CA ARG A 72 3.07 -21.55 5.08
C ARG A 72 2.07 -22.71 5.08
N GLN A 73 1.62 -23.16 3.90
CA GLN A 73 0.65 -24.25 3.78
C GLN A 73 1.27 -25.62 4.12
N ILE A 74 2.61 -25.71 4.07
CA ILE A 74 3.35 -26.98 4.18
C ILE A 74 4.18 -27.02 5.47
N ASN A 75 4.65 -25.86 5.96
CA ASN A 75 5.57 -25.79 7.10
C ASN A 75 5.11 -24.80 8.18
N THR A 76 4.84 -25.32 9.38
CA THR A 76 4.42 -24.54 10.56
C THR A 76 5.44 -23.46 10.95
N ASN A 77 6.74 -23.73 10.80
CA ASN A 77 7.79 -22.75 11.10
C ASN A 77 7.77 -21.57 10.12
N ALA A 78 7.40 -21.81 8.86
CA ALA A 78 7.22 -20.76 7.87
C ALA A 78 5.97 -19.90 8.18
N ASP A 79 4.91 -20.49 8.74
CA ASP A 79 3.72 -19.76 9.16
C ASP A 79 4.02 -18.82 10.34
N TYR A 80 4.77 -19.29 11.36
CA TYR A 80 5.19 -18.44 12.48
C TYR A 80 6.06 -17.26 12.01
N LEU A 81 7.01 -17.50 11.11
CA LEU A 81 7.87 -16.46 10.52
C LEU A 81 7.06 -15.45 9.71
N TYR A 82 6.13 -15.92 8.88
CA TYR A 82 5.26 -15.06 8.07
C TYR A 82 4.36 -14.19 8.97
N ARG A 83 3.68 -14.79 9.94
CA ARG A 83 2.80 -14.05 10.86
C ARG A 83 3.58 -13.06 11.71
N GLY A 84 4.73 -13.46 12.25
CA GLY A 84 5.59 -12.57 13.04
C GLY A 84 6.09 -11.37 12.23
N PHE A 85 6.48 -11.59 10.97
CA PHE A 85 6.91 -10.51 10.09
C PHE A 85 5.76 -9.57 9.72
N VAL A 86 4.60 -10.12 9.32
CA VAL A 86 3.42 -9.32 8.96
C VAL A 86 2.89 -8.55 10.16
N SER A 87 2.79 -9.17 11.33
CA SER A 87 2.38 -8.52 12.58
C SER A 87 3.29 -7.34 12.93
N LYS A 88 4.61 -7.53 12.80
CA LYS A 88 5.58 -6.50 13.19
C LYS A 88 5.68 -5.35 12.18
N ASN A 89 5.68 -5.67 10.88
CA ASN A 89 6.02 -4.71 9.83
C ASN A 89 4.82 -4.23 9.01
N MET A 90 3.71 -4.98 8.97
CA MET A 90 2.48 -4.61 8.24
C MET A 90 1.29 -4.36 9.17
N SER A 91 1.50 -4.20 10.48
CA SER A 91 0.43 -3.71 11.36
C SER A 91 0.03 -2.28 10.98
N LEU A 92 -1.22 -1.89 11.28
CA LEU A 92 -1.72 -0.52 11.06
C LEU A 92 -0.75 0.54 11.61
N PHE A 93 -0.21 0.34 12.81
CA PHE A 93 0.79 1.23 13.41
C PHE A 93 2.10 1.29 12.62
N ALA A 94 2.60 0.15 12.14
CA ALA A 94 3.81 0.09 11.33
C ALA A 94 3.60 0.72 9.94
N VAL A 95 2.42 0.56 9.34
CA VAL A 95 2.04 1.22 8.08
C VAL A 95 1.97 2.74 8.28
N VAL A 96 1.32 3.22 9.34
CA VAL A 96 1.26 4.67 9.62
C VAL A 96 2.65 5.24 9.88
N LYS A 97 3.53 4.53 10.59
CA LYS A 97 4.87 5.00 10.91
C LYS A 97 5.82 4.95 9.70
N ASN A 98 5.86 3.82 9.01
CA ASN A 98 6.86 3.55 7.97
C ASN A 98 6.36 3.91 6.57
N MET A 99 5.05 3.87 6.31
CA MET A 99 4.42 4.17 5.02
C MET A 99 3.52 5.41 5.10
N HIS A 100 3.96 6.43 5.86
CA HIS A 100 3.15 7.61 6.18
C HIS A 100 2.69 8.38 4.93
N LEU A 101 3.57 8.60 3.94
CA LEU A 101 3.20 9.33 2.71
C LEU A 101 2.15 8.56 1.91
N PHE A 102 2.37 7.25 1.75
CA PHE A 102 1.40 6.38 1.09
C PHE A 102 0.05 6.37 1.81
N PHE A 103 0.07 6.28 3.13
CA PHE A 103 -1.13 6.30 3.96
C PHE A 103 -1.92 7.61 3.81
N VAL A 104 -1.24 8.76 3.84
CA VAL A 104 -1.87 10.07 3.63
C VAL A 104 -2.48 10.19 2.23
N ALA A 105 -1.77 9.73 1.19
CA ALA A 105 -2.26 9.77 -0.19
C ALA A 105 -3.52 8.90 -0.37
N VAL A 106 -3.53 7.69 0.21
CA VAL A 106 -4.69 6.79 0.18
C VAL A 106 -5.86 7.36 0.98
N LEU A 107 -5.61 7.94 2.15
CA LEU A 107 -6.66 8.62 2.93
C LEU A 107 -7.28 9.78 2.15
N PHE A 108 -6.46 10.60 1.49
CA PHE A 108 -6.94 11.70 0.68
C PHE A 108 -7.80 11.21 -0.49
N LEU A 109 -7.37 10.16 -1.19
CA LEU A 109 -8.19 9.54 -2.23
C LEU A 109 -9.53 8.99 -1.69
N GLY A 110 -9.51 8.38 -0.49
CA GLY A 110 -10.71 7.90 0.19
C GLY A 110 -11.69 9.03 0.52
N LEU A 111 -11.20 10.19 0.96
CA LEU A 111 -12.02 11.39 1.19
C LEU A 111 -12.66 11.87 -0.11
N VAL A 112 -11.89 11.96 -1.20
CA VAL A 112 -12.43 12.35 -2.51
C VAL A 112 -13.52 11.38 -2.97
N PHE A 113 -13.30 10.07 -2.79
CA PHE A 113 -14.29 9.04 -3.12
C PHE A 113 -15.58 9.16 -2.30
N SER A 114 -15.49 9.55 -1.03
CA SER A 114 -16.66 9.79 -0.18
C SER A 114 -17.54 10.97 -0.64
N GLY A 115 -17.09 11.72 -1.65
CA GLY A 115 -17.81 12.86 -2.22
C GLY A 115 -17.37 14.20 -1.65
N VAL A 116 -16.24 14.25 -0.94
CA VAL A 116 -15.60 15.51 -0.56
C VAL A 116 -14.80 16.02 -1.76
N THR A 117 -15.44 16.83 -2.60
CA THR A 117 -14.84 17.49 -3.76
C THR A 117 -14.73 18.98 -3.53
N LYS A 118 -14.05 19.70 -4.42
CA LYS A 118 -13.91 21.17 -4.35
C LYS A 118 -15.25 21.87 -4.13
N SER A 119 -16.28 21.46 -4.88
CA SER A 119 -17.66 21.95 -4.76
C SER A 119 -18.27 21.77 -3.37
N THR A 120 -17.91 20.71 -2.64
CA THR A 120 -18.38 20.42 -1.27
C THR A 120 -17.70 21.30 -0.21
N VAL A 121 -16.47 21.77 -0.48
CA VAL A 121 -15.66 22.55 0.47
C VAL A 121 -15.82 24.08 0.26
N GLY A 122 -16.58 24.50 -0.77
CA GLY A 122 -16.91 25.91 -1.02
C GLY A 122 -15.78 26.72 -1.67
N PHE A 123 -14.87 26.06 -2.38
CA PHE A 123 -13.79 26.68 -3.17
C PHE A 123 -14.10 26.72 -4.67
#